data_AF-A0A2H0KY19-F1
#
_entry.id   AF-A0A2H0KY19-F1
#
_cell.length_a   1.000
_cell.length_b   1.000
_cell.length_c   1.000
_cell.angle_alpha   90.00
_cell.angle_beta   90.00
_cell.angle_gamma   90.00
#
_symmetry.space_group_name_H-M   'P 1'
#
loop_
_entity.id
_entity.type
_entity.pdbx_description
1 polymer ?
#
loop_
_entity_poly.entity_id
_entity_poly.type
_entity_poly.pdbx_seq_one_letter_code
_entity_poly.pdbx_strand_id
1 'polypeptide(L)'
;HSIIKISGAIIAFLFLAQFQDLVNILAPNASTGRLIANAHTLYNIAISVIALPLIPYIAASTKYFVFGRPEKREELAYLDETSLADPGTALDQADRALSDMHSQICGYLKKIETNFLTKQKLDPSLLFELGAQVQQYEYRITHYLQKLAEQNLTKAQSQQLARTIRILHELTRMNDYIMKMSEIANEKIREDIHFSPLDKRDLRNLFKALDPVIQKVQILIHKPDRKTAENVMTRYEEIRTLRDGIRKKIQSRFASHKTTLATMHAFIDVLNALEEIAKKSSNIAETVRSA
;
A
#
# COMPACT_ATOMS: atom_id res chain seq x y z
N HIS A 1 8.44 -13.88 2.22
CA HIS A 1 8.47 -14.88 1.13
C HIS A 1 9.90 -15.36 0.82
N SER A 2 10.86 -14.48 0.53
CA SER A 2 12.24 -14.88 0.19
C SER A 2 13.00 -15.58 1.33
N ILE A 3 12.84 -15.13 2.58
CA ILE A 3 13.51 -15.72 3.75
C ILE A 3 13.09 -17.18 3.95
N ILE A 4 11.79 -17.49 3.87
CA ILE A 4 11.27 -18.87 4.04
C ILE A 4 11.86 -19.81 2.99
N LYS A 5 11.97 -19.36 1.73
CA LYS A 5 12.54 -20.18 0.65
C LYS A 5 14.04 -20.40 0.83
N ILE A 6 14.78 -19.37 1.23
CA ILE A 6 16.23 -19.47 1.47
C ILE A 6 16.52 -20.39 2.65
N SER A 7 15.81 -20.23 3.78
CA SER A 7 15.96 -21.10 4.95
C SER A 7 15.57 -22.55 4.63
N GLY A 8 14.47 -22.75 3.88
CA GLY A 8 14.04 -24.09 3.46
C GLY A 8 15.03 -24.77 2.50
N ALA A 9 15.66 -24.01 1.60
CA ALA A 9 16.72 -24.52 0.73
C ALA A 9 17.97 -24.95 1.52
N ILE A 10 18.38 -24.16 2.52
CA ILE A 10 19.50 -24.50 3.41
C ILE A 10 19.21 -25.80 4.18
N ILE A 11 18.00 -25.94 4.74
CA ILE A 11 17.59 -27.15 5.46
C ILE A 11 17.58 -28.37 4.51
N ALA A 12 17.00 -28.25 3.32
CA ALA A 12 16.97 -29.35 2.34
C ALA A 12 18.37 -29.75 1.87
N PHE A 13 19.29 -28.78 1.75
CA PHE A 13 20.69 -29.05 1.41
C PHE A 13 21.44 -29.79 2.52
N LEU A 14 21.16 -29.46 3.79
CA LEU A 14 21.75 -30.14 4.95
C LEU A 14 21.28 -31.60 5.10
N PHE A 15 20.10 -31.94 4.59
CA PHE A 15 19.50 -33.29 4.66
C PHE A 15 19.37 -33.95 3.26
N LEU A 16 20.24 -33.58 2.32
CA LEU A 16 20.11 -33.97 0.92
C LEU A 16 20.09 -35.49 0.71
N ALA A 17 20.91 -36.23 1.45
CA ALA A 17 20.98 -37.69 1.35
C ALA A 17 19.69 -38.35 1.83
N GLN A 18 19.18 -37.97 3.01
CA GLN A 18 17.93 -38.49 3.57
C GLN A 18 16.72 -38.11 2.70
N PHE A 19 16.77 -36.94 2.08
CA PHE A 19 15.74 -36.47 1.16
C PHE A 19 15.71 -37.30 -0.13
N GLN A 20 16.88 -37.64 -0.68
CA GLN A 20 17.00 -38.50 -1.85
C GLN A 20 16.47 -39.91 -1.56
N ASP A 21 16.79 -40.48 -0.40
CA ASP A 21 16.29 -41.79 0.03
C ASP A 21 14.76 -41.80 0.17
N LEU A 22 14.18 -40.75 0.76
CA LEU A 22 12.74 -40.61 0.91
C LEU A 22 12.02 -40.52 -0.45
N VAL A 23 12.58 -39.78 -1.42
CA VAL A 23 12.03 -39.69 -2.77
C VAL A 23 12.08 -41.05 -3.48
N ASN A 24 13.17 -41.80 -3.30
CA ASN A 24 13.33 -43.13 -3.89
C ASN A 24 12.38 -44.17 -3.27
N ILE A 25 12.09 -44.07 -1.97
CA ILE A 25 11.10 -44.92 -1.28
C ILE A 25 9.68 -44.62 -1.77
N LEU A 26 9.34 -43.34 -1.96
CA LEU A 26 8.00 -42.92 -2.37
C LEU A 26 7.73 -43.12 -3.87
N ALA A 27 8.78 -43.24 -4.68
CA ALA A 27 8.68 -43.40 -6.13
C ALA A 27 9.68 -44.45 -6.66
N PRO A 28 9.56 -45.71 -6.23
CA PRO A 28 10.48 -46.77 -6.65
C PRO A 28 10.36 -46.99 -8.15
N ASN A 29 11.51 -47.14 -8.83
CA ASN A 29 11.62 -47.36 -10.28
C ASN A 29 11.03 -46.23 -11.16
N ALA A 30 10.85 -45.03 -10.62
CA ALA A 30 10.40 -43.89 -11.39
C ALA A 30 11.49 -43.38 -12.35
N SER A 31 11.09 -42.84 -13.50
CA SER A 31 12.03 -42.17 -14.42
C SER A 31 12.65 -40.93 -13.76
N THR A 32 13.85 -40.54 -14.19
CA THR A 32 14.58 -39.37 -13.65
C THR A 32 13.71 -38.11 -13.60
N GLY A 33 12.90 -37.86 -14.63
CA GLY A 33 11.97 -36.72 -14.65
C GLY A 33 10.88 -36.78 -13.57
N ARG A 34 10.38 -37.99 -13.25
CA ARG A 34 9.39 -38.17 -12.17
C ARG A 34 10.03 -38.06 -10.79
N LEU A 35 11.26 -38.53 -10.61
CA LEU A 35 12.00 -38.34 -9.36
C LEU A 35 12.22 -36.85 -9.06
N ILE A 36 12.60 -36.07 -10.08
CA ILE A 36 12.76 -34.61 -9.95
C ILE A 36 11.42 -33.94 -9.59
N ALA A 37 10.32 -34.30 -10.26
CA ALA A 37 9.01 -33.73 -9.98
C ALA A 37 8.50 -34.06 -8.56
N ASN A 38 8.71 -35.30 -8.11
CA ASN A 38 8.31 -35.76 -6.78
C ASN A 38 9.16 -35.10 -5.68
N ALA A 39 10.47 -34.95 -5.91
CA ALA A 39 11.36 -34.19 -5.04
C ALA A 39 10.87 -32.74 -4.89
N HIS A 40 10.58 -32.04 -5.99
CA HIS A 40 10.05 -30.67 -5.91
C HIS A 40 8.74 -30.57 -5.13
N THR A 41 7.82 -31.51 -5.34
CA THR A 41 6.54 -31.54 -4.64
C THR A 41 6.72 -31.77 -3.15
N LEU A 42 7.54 -32.76 -2.78
CA LEU A 42 7.83 -33.11 -1.39
C LEU A 42 8.55 -31.98 -0.65
N TYR A 43 9.49 -31.31 -1.32
CA TYR A 43 10.17 -30.12 -0.80
C TYR A 43 9.17 -28.99 -0.47
N ASN A 44 8.26 -28.68 -1.39
CA ASN A 44 7.26 -27.63 -1.17
C ASN A 44 6.29 -27.98 -0.04
N ILE A 45 5.88 -29.26 0.07
CA ILE A 45 5.03 -29.73 1.17
C ILE A 45 5.78 -29.62 2.50
N ALA A 46 7.01 -30.12 2.59
CA ALA A 46 7.82 -30.07 3.79
C ALA A 46 8.06 -28.63 4.28
N ILE A 47 8.43 -27.72 3.36
CA ILE A 47 8.56 -26.30 3.69
C ILE A 47 7.25 -25.71 4.17
N SER A 48 6.12 -26.05 3.54
CA SER A 48 4.82 -25.54 3.96
C SER A 48 4.45 -26.01 5.36
N VAL A 49 4.66 -27.30 5.67
CA VAL A 49 4.41 -27.89 7.00
C VAL A 49 5.30 -27.25 8.07
N ILE A 50 6.56 -26.99 7.78
CA ILE A 50 7.49 -26.32 8.71
C ILE A 50 7.15 -24.83 8.85
N ALA A 51 6.82 -24.15 7.76
CA ALA A 51 6.56 -22.72 7.75
C ALA A 51 5.24 -22.36 8.42
N LEU A 52 4.17 -23.15 8.23
CA LEU A 52 2.84 -22.90 8.78
C LEU A 52 2.83 -22.58 10.29
N PRO A 53 3.43 -23.38 11.20
CA PRO A 53 3.47 -23.04 12.63
C PRO A 53 4.40 -21.87 12.95
N LEU A 54 5.33 -21.51 12.04
CA LEU A 54 6.25 -20.39 12.20
C LEU A 54 5.67 -19.05 11.70
N ILE A 55 4.60 -19.07 10.89
CA ILE A 55 3.91 -17.86 10.40
C ILE A 55 3.59 -16.86 11.53
N PRO A 56 2.98 -17.24 12.67
CA PRO A 56 2.67 -16.28 13.72
C PRO A 56 3.93 -15.63 14.32
N TYR A 57 5.03 -16.37 14.46
CA TYR A 57 6.30 -15.83 14.97
C TYR A 57 6.98 -14.91 13.96
N ILE A 58 6.95 -15.26 12.66
CA ILE A 58 7.47 -14.41 11.59
C ILE A 58 6.64 -13.12 11.54
N ALA A 59 5.32 -13.20 11.63
CA ALA A 59 4.42 -12.04 11.65
C ALA A 59 4.64 -11.14 12.89
N ALA A 60 4.88 -11.74 14.06
CA ALA A 60 5.23 -11.00 15.27
C ALA A 60 6.60 -10.33 15.16
N SER A 61 7.58 -11.02 14.57
CA SER A 61 8.93 -10.49 14.36
C SER A 61 8.92 -9.34 13.36
N THR A 62 8.20 -9.47 12.23
CA THR A 62 8.05 -8.36 11.28
C THR A 62 7.36 -7.17 11.92
N LYS A 63 6.39 -7.39 12.81
CA LYS A 63 5.78 -6.29 13.57
C LYS A 63 6.81 -5.57 14.45
N TYR A 64 7.69 -6.31 15.11
CA TYR A 64 8.72 -5.74 15.98
C TYR A 64 9.82 -5.00 15.22
N PHE A 65 10.32 -5.59 14.12
CA PHE A 65 11.44 -5.03 13.35
C PHE A 65 11.03 -3.89 12.41
N VAL A 66 9.80 -3.88 11.90
CA VAL A 66 9.33 -2.84 10.97
C VAL A 66 8.74 -1.64 11.70
N PHE A 67 7.98 -1.86 12.79
CA PHE A 67 7.19 -0.79 13.41
C PHE A 67 7.78 -0.24 14.72
N GLY A 68 8.87 -0.82 15.23
CA GLY A 68 9.35 -0.50 16.58
C GLY A 68 8.34 -0.90 17.66
N ARG A 69 8.57 -0.50 18.92
CA ARG A 69 7.51 -0.63 19.94
C ARG A 69 6.33 0.24 19.50
N PRO A 70 5.09 -0.26 19.49
CA PRO A 70 3.93 0.61 19.32
C PRO A 70 3.85 1.50 20.55
N GLU A 71 4.48 2.66 20.51
CA GLU A 71 4.17 3.70 21.48
C GLU A 71 2.70 4.04 21.33
N LYS A 72 1.98 4.13 22.45
CA LYS A 72 0.63 4.70 22.42
C LYS A 72 0.81 6.18 22.05
N ARG A 73 0.69 6.51 20.76
CA ARG A 73 0.52 7.92 20.37
C ARG A 73 -0.75 8.43 21.03
N GLU A 74 -0.63 9.57 21.71
CA GLU A 74 -1.77 10.31 22.25
C GLU A 74 -2.81 10.61 21.15
N GLU A 75 -2.34 10.84 19.91
CA GLU A 75 -3.17 11.12 18.73
C GLU A 75 -4.21 10.03 18.40
N LEU A 76 -4.02 8.80 18.90
CA LEU A 76 -4.95 7.69 18.71
C LEU A 76 -5.42 7.12 20.05
N ALA A 77 -5.21 7.81 21.17
CA ALA A 77 -5.59 7.33 22.50
C ALA A 77 -7.09 7.03 22.63
N TYR A 78 -7.92 7.66 21.78
CA TYR A 78 -9.35 7.44 21.72
C TYR A 78 -9.77 6.10 21.09
N LEU A 79 -8.87 5.39 20.38
CA LEU A 79 -9.09 3.99 20.01
C LEU A 79 -8.85 3.09 21.23
N ASP A 80 -9.74 3.23 22.22
CA ASP A 80 -9.70 2.52 23.49
C ASP A 80 -10.60 1.28 23.44
N GLU A 81 -10.10 0.18 24.00
CA GLU A 81 -10.81 -1.10 24.01
C GLU A 81 -12.07 -1.06 24.86
N THR A 82 -12.17 -0.12 25.81
CA THR A 82 -13.40 0.10 26.59
C THR A 82 -14.59 0.48 25.70
N SER A 83 -14.34 1.19 24.58
CA SER A 83 -15.39 1.62 23.65
C SER A 83 -15.93 0.46 22.80
N LEU A 84 -15.23 -0.68 22.74
CA LEU A 84 -15.69 -1.87 22.01
C LEU A 84 -16.98 -2.46 22.61
N ALA A 85 -17.31 -2.14 23.86
CA ALA A 85 -18.57 -2.53 24.49
C ALA A 85 -19.80 -1.89 23.84
N ASP A 86 -19.63 -0.75 23.17
CA ASP A 86 -20.67 -0.13 22.32
C ASP A 86 -20.19 -0.08 20.86
N PRO A 87 -20.62 -1.05 20.02
CA PRO A 87 -20.17 -1.11 18.64
C PRO A 87 -20.50 0.13 17.80
N GLY A 88 -21.53 0.91 18.14
CA GLY A 88 -21.83 2.17 17.45
C GLY A 88 -20.71 3.18 17.66
N THR A 89 -20.41 3.50 18.92
CA THR A 89 -19.31 4.40 19.29
C THR A 89 -17.96 3.90 18.78
N ALA A 90 -17.72 2.58 18.83
CA ALA A 90 -16.47 2.01 18.32
C ALA A 90 -16.28 2.25 16.81
N LEU A 91 -17.33 2.10 16.01
CA LEU A 91 -17.26 2.39 14.58
C LEU A 91 -17.00 3.87 14.29
N ASP A 92 -17.64 4.77 15.04
CA ASP A 92 -17.41 6.21 14.90
C ASP A 92 -15.97 6.61 15.24
N GLN A 93 -15.38 5.99 16.27
CA GLN A 93 -13.96 6.16 16.60
C GLN A 93 -13.03 5.64 15.50
N ALA A 94 -13.38 4.51 14.87
CA ALA A 94 -12.61 3.99 13.76
C ALA A 94 -12.68 4.91 12.52
N ASP A 95 -13.86 5.44 12.20
CA ASP A 95 -14.04 6.38 11.09
C ASP A 95 -13.26 7.69 11.33
N ARG A 96 -13.21 8.18 12.58
CA ARG A 96 -12.32 9.29 12.98
C ARG A 96 -10.84 8.96 12.75
N ALA A 97 -10.40 7.77 13.14
CA ALA A 97 -9.01 7.36 12.93
C ALA A 97 -8.63 7.22 11.46
N LEU A 98 -9.55 6.77 10.60
CA LEU A 98 -9.36 6.77 9.14
C LEU A 98 -9.21 8.19 8.59
N SER A 99 -9.99 9.13 9.08
CA SER A 99 -9.88 10.54 8.73
C SER A 99 -8.52 11.14 9.11
N ASP A 100 -8.04 10.83 10.32
CA ASP A 100 -6.74 11.29 10.80
C ASP A 100 -5.62 10.68 9.94
N MET A 101 -5.69 9.38 9.64
CA MET A 101 -4.77 8.68 8.73
C MET A 101 -4.76 9.32 7.34
N HIS A 102 -5.92 9.59 6.76
CA HIS A 102 -6.04 10.25 5.46
C HIS A 102 -5.44 11.66 5.47
N SER A 103 -5.59 12.41 6.56
CA SER A 103 -4.97 13.73 6.72
C SER A 103 -3.44 13.65 6.73
N GLN A 104 -2.85 12.64 7.39
CA GLN A 104 -1.40 12.39 7.34
C GLN A 104 -0.93 12.08 5.91
N ILE A 105 -1.65 11.21 5.21
CA ILE A 105 -1.40 10.86 3.80
C ILE A 105 -1.43 12.11 2.91
N CYS A 106 -2.43 12.99 3.08
CA CYS A 106 -2.53 14.25 2.34
C CYS A 106 -1.35 15.18 2.62
N GLY A 107 -0.98 15.35 3.89
CA GLY A 107 0.17 16.17 4.29
C GLY A 107 1.47 15.66 3.67
N TYR A 108 1.63 14.35 3.61
CA TYR A 108 2.78 13.72 2.98
C TYR A 108 2.80 13.93 1.45
N LEU A 109 1.66 13.73 0.78
CA LEU A 109 1.54 14.00 -0.65
C LEU A 109 1.92 15.45 -1.00
N LYS A 110 1.57 16.43 -0.16
CA LYS A 110 1.95 17.84 -0.36
C LYS A 110 3.46 18.09 -0.25
N LYS A 111 4.15 17.39 0.66
CA LYS A 111 5.61 17.45 0.76
C LYS A 111 6.27 16.86 -0.49
N ILE A 112 5.74 15.74 -0.98
CA ILE A 112 6.20 15.11 -2.23
C ILE A 112 5.95 16.01 -3.44
N GLU A 113 4.76 16.60 -3.56
CA GLU A 113 4.44 17.59 -4.59
C GLU A 113 5.47 18.74 -4.58
N THR A 114 5.77 19.27 -3.40
CA THR A 114 6.75 20.35 -3.24
C THR A 114 8.15 19.93 -3.70
N ASN A 115 8.60 18.72 -3.38
CA ASN A 115 9.91 18.21 -3.85
C ASN A 115 9.98 18.11 -5.37
N PHE A 116 8.95 17.58 -6.03
CA PHE A 116 8.95 17.45 -7.48
C PHE A 116 8.88 18.79 -8.21
N LEU A 117 8.16 19.76 -7.64
CA LEU A 117 7.94 21.06 -8.29
C LEU A 117 9.03 22.09 -7.97
N THR A 118 9.75 21.95 -6.87
CA THR A 118 10.79 22.88 -6.42
C THR A 118 12.20 22.25 -6.55
N LYS A 119 13.22 22.90 -5.98
CA LYS A 119 14.57 22.34 -5.80
C LYS A 119 14.80 21.80 -4.39
N GLN A 120 13.78 21.79 -3.54
CA GLN A 120 13.92 21.41 -2.13
C GLN A 120 14.13 19.90 -2.03
N LYS A 121 15.25 19.48 -1.45
CA LYS A 121 15.49 18.07 -1.13
C LYS A 121 14.49 17.63 -0.08
N LEU A 122 13.97 16.42 -0.25
CA LEU A 122 13.13 15.77 0.74
C LEU A 122 14.06 15.15 1.77
N ASP A 123 13.85 15.43 3.05
CA ASP A 123 14.63 14.85 4.13
C ASP A 123 14.28 13.35 4.27
N PRO A 124 15.24 12.42 4.08
CA PRO A 124 14.98 10.98 4.24
C PRO A 124 14.48 10.59 5.64
N SER A 125 14.86 11.31 6.68
CA SER A 125 14.38 11.05 8.05
C SER A 125 12.88 11.35 8.17
N LEU A 126 12.46 12.50 7.63
CA LEU A 126 11.05 12.90 7.57
C LEU A 126 10.20 11.91 6.77
N LEU A 127 10.77 11.33 5.70
CA LEU A 127 10.09 10.30 4.92
C LEU A 127 9.81 9.04 5.73
N PHE A 128 10.83 8.59 6.45
CA PHE A 128 10.74 7.42 7.31
C PHE A 128 9.71 7.64 8.42
N GLU A 129 9.74 8.79 9.08
CA GLU A 129 8.79 9.15 10.14
C GLU A 129 7.34 9.17 9.64
N LEU A 130 7.08 9.79 8.49
CA LEU A 130 5.73 9.85 7.91
C LEU A 130 5.22 8.47 7.49
N GLY A 131 6.07 7.66 6.86
CA GLY A 131 5.72 6.28 6.50
C GLY A 131 5.41 5.43 7.73
N ALA A 132 6.25 5.54 8.79
CA ALA A 132 6.05 4.84 10.05
C ALA A 132 4.76 5.28 10.76
N GLN A 133 4.42 6.58 10.70
CA GLN A 133 3.17 7.09 11.27
C GLN A 133 1.96 6.45 10.60
N VAL A 134 1.87 6.45 9.27
CA VAL A 134 0.72 5.86 8.55
C VAL A 134 0.61 4.35 8.82
N GLN A 135 1.73 3.63 8.87
CA GLN A 135 1.76 2.22 9.25
C GLN A 135 1.26 1.98 10.68
N GLN A 136 1.55 2.88 11.61
CA GLN A 136 1.05 2.80 12.98
C GLN A 136 -0.47 2.99 13.03
N TYR A 137 -1.02 3.94 12.26
CA TYR A 137 -2.47 4.09 12.09
C TYR A 137 -3.08 2.79 11.56
N GLU A 138 -2.52 2.24 10.48
CA GLU A 138 -2.99 0.98 9.89
C GLU A 138 -3.03 -0.16 10.91
N TYR A 139 -1.93 -0.36 11.64
CA TYR A 139 -1.83 -1.41 12.66
C TYR A 139 -2.89 -1.24 13.75
N ARG A 140 -3.02 -0.03 14.31
CA ARG A 140 -3.95 0.24 15.41
C ARG A 140 -5.41 0.11 14.98
N ILE A 141 -5.77 0.66 13.82
CA ILE A 141 -7.13 0.58 13.29
C ILE A 141 -7.45 -0.89 12.95
N THR A 142 -6.54 -1.62 12.30
CA THR A 142 -6.75 -3.04 11.97
C THR A 142 -7.02 -3.88 13.22
N HIS A 143 -6.19 -3.74 14.26
CA HIS A 143 -6.36 -4.48 15.50
C HIS A 143 -7.67 -4.11 16.22
N TYR A 144 -8.03 -2.83 16.20
CA TYR A 144 -9.28 -2.35 16.78
C TYR A 144 -10.50 -2.94 16.05
N LEU A 145 -10.51 -2.90 14.71
CA LEU A 145 -11.58 -3.47 13.89
C LEU A 145 -11.67 -4.99 13.99
N GLN A 146 -10.55 -5.70 14.19
CA GLN A 146 -10.55 -7.14 14.45
C GLN A 146 -11.29 -7.48 15.75
N LYS A 147 -10.99 -6.79 16.84
CA LYS A 147 -11.68 -6.98 18.12
C LYS A 147 -13.16 -6.59 18.05
N LEU A 148 -13.47 -5.54 17.29
CA LEU A 148 -14.85 -5.11 17.06
C LEU A 148 -15.66 -6.16 16.26
N ALA A 149 -15.01 -6.86 15.33
CA ALA A 149 -15.64 -7.92 14.54
C ALA A 149 -16.07 -9.13 15.40
N GLU A 150 -15.48 -9.30 16.59
CA GLU A 150 -15.83 -10.36 17.54
C GLU A 150 -17.06 -10.02 18.40
N GLN A 151 -17.54 -8.77 18.33
CA GLN A 151 -18.72 -8.32 19.08
C GLN A 151 -20.03 -8.68 18.37
N ASN A 152 -21.14 -8.60 19.11
CA ASN A 152 -22.48 -8.76 18.53
C ASN A 152 -22.88 -7.50 17.75
N LEU A 153 -22.71 -7.54 16.43
CA LEU A 153 -23.04 -6.44 15.53
C LEU A 153 -24.43 -6.60 14.91
N THR A 154 -25.17 -5.50 14.83
CA THR A 154 -26.35 -5.42 13.96
C THR A 154 -25.94 -5.50 12.48
N LYS A 155 -26.88 -5.81 11.58
CA LYS A 155 -26.62 -5.84 10.13
C LYS A 155 -26.01 -4.53 9.62
N ALA A 156 -26.52 -3.39 10.08
CA ALA A 156 -26.02 -2.07 9.70
C ALA A 156 -24.58 -1.84 10.18
N GLN A 157 -24.28 -2.22 11.43
CA GLN A 157 -22.92 -2.13 12.00
C GLN A 157 -21.94 -3.06 11.27
N SER A 158 -22.34 -4.28 10.92
CA SER A 158 -21.51 -5.18 10.11
C SER A 158 -21.20 -4.63 8.71
N GLN A 159 -22.18 -3.95 8.09
CA GLN A 159 -21.98 -3.27 6.81
C GLN A 159 -21.02 -2.08 6.94
N GLN A 160 -21.15 -1.28 8.01
CA GLN A 160 -20.22 -0.19 8.32
C GLN A 160 -18.82 -0.72 8.60
N LEU A 161 -18.64 -1.75 9.42
CA LEU A 161 -17.36 -2.41 9.67
C LEU A 161 -16.69 -2.85 8.35
N ALA A 162 -17.43 -3.53 7.48
CA ALA A 162 -16.91 -3.97 6.19
C ALA A 162 -16.52 -2.78 5.28
N ARG A 163 -17.25 -1.66 5.34
CA ARG A 163 -16.89 -0.42 4.65
C ARG A 163 -15.61 0.18 5.23
N THR A 164 -15.52 0.34 6.56
CA THR A 164 -14.35 0.89 7.27
C THR A 164 -13.09 0.08 6.97
N ILE A 165 -13.16 -1.26 6.95
CA ILE A 165 -12.04 -2.14 6.54
C ILE A 165 -11.61 -1.89 5.09
N ARG A 166 -12.56 -1.74 4.17
CA ARG A 166 -12.25 -1.46 2.75
C ARG A 166 -11.59 -0.09 2.58
N ILE A 167 -12.08 0.93 3.28
CA ILE A 167 -11.49 2.27 3.25
C ILE A 167 -10.08 2.25 3.82
N LEU A 168 -9.86 1.57 4.96
CA LEU A 168 -8.54 1.38 5.54
C LEU A 168 -7.56 0.81 4.51
N HIS A 169 -7.96 -0.26 3.84
CA HIS A 169 -7.14 -0.91 2.81
C HIS A 169 -6.78 0.06 1.68
N GLU A 170 -7.75 0.80 1.15
CA GLU A 170 -7.50 1.76 0.07
C GLU A 170 -6.61 2.93 0.51
N LEU A 171 -6.71 3.40 1.77
CA LEU A 171 -5.79 4.40 2.33
C LEU A 171 -4.36 3.86 2.49
N THR A 172 -4.18 2.62 2.96
CA THR A 172 -2.85 1.98 2.99
C THR A 172 -2.25 1.94 1.59
N ARG A 173 -3.04 1.47 0.61
CA ARG A 173 -2.58 1.40 -0.80
C ARG A 173 -2.23 2.78 -1.34
N MET A 174 -2.99 3.82 -0.99
CA MET A 174 -2.68 5.19 -1.34
C MET A 174 -1.30 5.61 -0.80
N ASN A 175 -1.03 5.30 0.48
CA ASN A 175 0.27 5.56 1.10
C ASN A 175 1.42 4.81 0.41
N ASP A 176 1.22 3.57 -0.01
CA ASP A 176 2.24 2.80 -0.76
C ASP A 176 2.70 3.56 -2.02
N TYR A 177 1.78 4.16 -2.76
CA TYR A 177 2.12 4.95 -3.96
C TYR A 177 2.81 6.27 -3.62
N ILE A 178 2.49 6.90 -2.48
CA ILE A 178 3.22 8.09 -2.02
C ILE A 178 4.65 7.71 -1.60
N MET A 179 4.82 6.59 -0.89
CA MET A 179 6.14 6.04 -0.57
C MET A 179 6.93 5.75 -1.85
N LYS A 180 6.29 5.17 -2.87
CA LYS A 180 6.93 4.94 -4.17
C LYS A 180 7.39 6.25 -4.84
N MET A 181 6.57 7.29 -4.78
CA MET A 181 6.95 8.61 -5.28
C MET A 181 8.15 9.20 -4.52
N SER A 182 8.26 8.93 -3.21
CA SER A 182 9.42 9.36 -2.42
C SER A 182 10.72 8.65 -2.84
N GLU A 183 10.65 7.36 -3.17
CA GLU A 183 11.78 6.60 -3.69
C GLU A 183 12.25 7.21 -5.02
N ILE A 184 11.31 7.52 -5.92
CA ILE A 184 11.60 8.16 -7.20
C ILE A 184 12.19 9.57 -6.98
N ALA A 185 11.69 10.31 -5.99
CA ALA A 185 12.23 11.61 -5.63
C ALA A 185 13.70 11.55 -5.18
N ASN A 186 14.07 10.51 -4.41
CA ASN A 186 15.44 10.25 -3.96
C ASN A 186 16.34 9.73 -5.09
N GLU A 187 15.84 8.80 -5.90
CA GLU A 187 16.53 8.31 -7.10
C GLU A 187 16.85 9.45 -8.06
N LYS A 188 15.91 10.38 -8.26
CA LYS A 188 16.12 11.58 -9.07
C LYS A 188 17.34 12.38 -8.62
N ILE A 189 17.57 12.50 -7.32
CA ILE A 189 18.73 13.21 -6.75
C ILE A 189 20.01 12.40 -6.92
N ARG A 190 19.95 11.08 -6.67
CA ARG A 190 21.11 10.19 -6.72
C ARG A 190 21.65 10.02 -8.15
N GLU A 191 20.75 9.90 -9.11
CA GLU A 191 21.06 9.65 -10.54
C GLU A 191 21.10 10.95 -11.36
N ASP A 192 21.07 12.11 -10.71
CA ASP A 192 21.08 13.44 -11.34
C ASP A 192 20.02 13.65 -12.44
N ILE A 193 18.82 13.07 -12.22
CA ILE A 193 17.71 13.16 -13.17
C ILE A 193 17.02 14.52 -13.02
N HIS A 194 16.80 15.21 -14.13
CA HIS A 194 16.21 16.54 -14.13
C HIS A 194 14.89 16.59 -14.90
N PHE A 195 13.85 17.09 -14.23
CA PHE A 195 12.57 17.42 -14.87
C PHE A 195 12.63 18.82 -15.43
N SER A 196 12.34 18.95 -16.73
CA SER A 196 12.31 20.23 -17.45
C SER A 196 11.17 21.13 -16.93
N PRO A 197 11.18 22.43 -17.26
CA PRO A 197 10.06 23.32 -16.92
C PRO A 197 8.71 22.83 -17.48
N LEU A 198 8.71 22.18 -18.65
CA LEU A 198 7.51 21.60 -19.23
C LEU A 198 7.02 20.38 -18.43
N ASP A 199 7.93 19.51 -17.99
CA ASP A 199 7.61 18.36 -17.15
C ASP A 199 6.99 18.81 -15.83
N LYS A 200 7.60 19.81 -15.17
CA LYS A 200 7.09 20.39 -13.92
C LYS A 200 5.72 21.05 -14.10
N ARG A 201 5.47 21.72 -15.23
CA ARG A 201 4.16 22.30 -15.55
C ARG A 201 3.11 21.22 -15.74
N ASP A 202 3.41 20.20 -16.54
CA ASP A 202 2.49 19.09 -16.81
C ASP A 202 2.18 18.32 -15.51
N LEU A 203 3.20 18.08 -14.67
CA LEU A 203 3.04 17.44 -13.35
C LEU A 203 2.22 18.29 -12.38
N ARG A 204 2.44 19.61 -12.33
CA ARG A 204 1.62 20.55 -11.54
C ARG A 204 0.15 20.50 -11.93
N ASN A 205 -0.15 20.39 -13.22
CA ASN A 205 -1.52 20.27 -13.68
C ASN A 205 -2.19 18.98 -13.18
N LEU A 206 -1.44 17.88 -13.14
CA LEU A 206 -1.95 16.60 -12.63
C LEU A 206 -2.18 16.65 -11.11
N PHE A 207 -1.24 17.21 -10.33
CA PHE A 207 -1.44 17.43 -8.90
C PHE A 207 -2.66 18.33 -8.63
N LYS A 208 -2.84 19.41 -9.40
CA LYS A 208 -4.00 20.31 -9.27
C LYS A 208 -5.32 19.60 -9.58
N ALA A 209 -5.33 18.66 -10.52
CA ALA A 209 -6.52 17.85 -10.81
C ALA A 209 -6.82 16.84 -9.68
N LEU A 210 -5.77 16.27 -9.08
CA LEU A 210 -5.85 15.28 -8.01
C LEU A 210 -6.28 15.87 -6.66
N ASP A 211 -5.77 17.05 -6.32
CA ASP A 211 -6.02 17.72 -5.03
C ASP A 211 -7.51 17.71 -4.59
N PRO A 212 -8.46 18.18 -5.40
CA PRO A 212 -9.87 18.18 -5.02
C PRO A 212 -10.53 16.79 -5.01
N VAL A 213 -9.91 15.76 -5.61
CA VAL A 213 -10.37 14.37 -5.49
C VAL A 213 -10.04 13.85 -4.09
N ILE A 214 -8.81 14.07 -3.64
CA ILE A 214 -8.35 13.65 -2.31
C ILE A 214 -9.09 14.40 -1.20
N GLN A 215 -9.32 15.71 -1.36
CA GLN A 215 -10.11 16.48 -0.37
C GLN A 215 -11.55 15.96 -0.22
N LYS A 216 -12.15 15.42 -1.29
CA LYS A 216 -13.50 14.82 -1.22
C LYS A 216 -13.52 13.46 -0.55
N VAL A 217 -12.43 12.70 -0.62
CA VAL A 217 -12.29 11.44 0.14
C VAL A 217 -12.43 11.70 1.65
N GLN A 218 -11.82 12.76 2.16
CA GLN A 218 -11.96 13.17 3.56
C GLN A 218 -13.44 13.35 3.97
N ILE A 219 -14.24 13.96 3.10
CA ILE A 219 -15.67 14.18 3.34
C ILE A 219 -16.42 12.85 3.33
N LEU A 220 -16.11 11.98 2.36
CA LEU A 220 -16.76 10.68 2.19
C LEU A 220 -16.49 9.70 3.33
N ILE A 221 -15.33 9.80 3.99
CA ILE A 221 -15.01 9.01 5.19
C ILE A 221 -15.98 9.34 6.33
N HIS A 222 -16.27 10.62 6.56
CA HIS A 222 -17.15 11.05 7.65
C HIS A 222 -18.63 10.93 7.31
N LYS A 223 -18.98 11.33 6.08
CA LYS A 223 -20.37 11.48 5.66
C LYS A 223 -20.53 10.87 4.27
N PRO A 224 -21.07 9.65 4.20
CA PRO A 224 -21.49 9.04 2.95
C PRO A 224 -22.40 9.99 2.17
N ASP A 225 -21.93 10.45 1.03
CA ASP A 225 -22.71 11.29 0.11
C ASP A 225 -22.56 10.76 -1.31
N ARG A 226 -23.65 10.24 -1.86
CA ARG A 226 -23.68 9.63 -3.19
C ARG A 226 -23.20 10.58 -4.28
N LYS A 227 -23.61 11.86 -4.22
CA LYS A 227 -23.25 12.86 -5.23
C LYS A 227 -21.76 13.17 -5.21
N THR A 228 -21.18 13.29 -4.01
CA THR A 228 -19.73 13.48 -3.84
C THR A 228 -18.96 12.25 -4.30
N ALA A 229 -19.46 11.03 -4.02
CA ALA A 229 -18.84 9.80 -4.48
C ALA A 229 -18.83 9.68 -6.01
N GLU A 230 -19.97 9.92 -6.67
CA GLU A 230 -20.07 9.94 -8.13
C GLU A 230 -19.12 10.99 -8.74
N ASN A 231 -19.04 12.17 -8.13
CA ASN A 231 -18.10 13.19 -8.59
C ASN A 231 -16.64 12.73 -8.50
N VAL A 232 -16.22 12.09 -7.40
CA VAL A 232 -14.86 11.55 -7.25
C VAL A 232 -14.57 10.53 -8.36
N MET A 233 -15.52 9.62 -8.63
CA MET A 233 -15.38 8.61 -9.69
C MET A 233 -15.25 9.24 -11.08
N THR A 234 -16.06 10.26 -11.41
CA THR A 234 -15.94 10.97 -12.69
C THR A 234 -14.58 11.66 -12.83
N ARG A 235 -14.09 12.32 -11.77
CA ARG A 235 -12.83 13.05 -11.82
C ARG A 235 -11.60 12.14 -11.92
N TYR A 236 -11.70 10.91 -11.44
CA TYR A 236 -10.67 9.90 -11.68
C TYR A 236 -10.48 9.64 -13.19
N GLU A 237 -11.56 9.51 -13.97
CA GLU A 237 -11.44 9.33 -15.43
C GLU A 237 -10.86 10.56 -16.15
N GLU A 238 -11.18 11.76 -15.66
CA GLU A 238 -10.55 13.02 -16.14
C GLU A 238 -9.03 13.02 -15.87
N ILE A 239 -8.62 12.61 -14.67
CA ILE A 239 -7.21 12.50 -14.26
C ILE A 239 -6.49 11.46 -15.12
N ARG A 240 -7.11 10.31 -15.36
CA ARG A 240 -6.55 9.25 -16.22
C ARG A 240 -6.33 9.75 -17.65
N THR A 241 -7.31 10.44 -18.22
CA THR A 241 -7.21 11.03 -19.55
C THR A 241 -6.12 12.10 -19.62
N LEU A 242 -6.04 12.97 -18.60
CA LEU A 242 -4.99 13.99 -18.49
C LEU A 242 -3.60 13.35 -18.40
N ARG A 243 -3.45 12.32 -17.55
CA ARG A 243 -2.23 11.53 -17.38
C ARG A 243 -1.78 10.94 -18.71
N ASP A 244 -2.68 10.28 -19.45
CA ASP A 244 -2.38 9.67 -20.74
C ASP A 244 -1.90 10.69 -21.77
N GLY A 245 -2.53 11.88 -21.79
CA GLY A 245 -2.08 12.99 -22.61
C GLY A 245 -0.67 13.47 -22.24
N ILE A 246 -0.36 13.58 -20.95
CA ILE A 246 0.97 13.97 -20.47
C ILE A 246 2.01 12.88 -20.80
N ARG A 247 1.66 11.61 -20.64
CA ARG A 247 2.51 10.47 -20.99
C ARG A 247 2.90 10.48 -22.47
N LYS A 248 1.95 10.73 -23.38
CA LYS A 248 2.24 10.85 -24.82
C LYS A 248 3.20 12.01 -25.11
N LYS A 249 3.07 13.14 -24.40
CA LYS A 249 3.96 14.30 -24.57
C LYS A 249 5.41 13.98 -24.20
N ILE A 250 5.67 13.32 -23.05
CA ILE A 250 7.05 12.95 -22.65
C ILE A 250 7.65 11.91 -23.61
N GLN A 251 6.85 10.95 -24.07
CA GLN A 251 7.28 9.95 -25.06
C GLN A 251 7.65 10.60 -26.40
N SER A 252 6.86 11.57 -26.87
CA SER A 252 7.18 12.35 -28.08
C SER A 252 8.46 13.18 -27.91
N ARG A 253 8.67 13.79 -26.74
CA ARG A 253 9.93 14.49 -26.42
C ARG A 253 11.12 13.54 -26.43
N PHE A 254 10.96 12.33 -25.91
CA PHE A 254 12.01 11.31 -25.92
C PHE A 254 12.35 10.87 -27.36
N ALA A 255 11.33 10.57 -28.17
CA ALA A 255 11.50 10.22 -29.59
C ALA A 255 12.18 11.33 -30.40
N SER A 256 12.04 12.59 -29.98
CA SER A 256 12.69 13.75 -30.60
C SER A 256 14.04 14.10 -29.98
N HIS A 257 14.63 13.23 -29.14
CA HIS A 257 15.89 13.47 -28.41
C HIS A 257 15.90 14.73 -27.51
N LYS A 258 14.72 15.19 -27.05
CA LYS A 258 14.56 16.36 -26.16
C LYS A 258 14.53 16.01 -24.67
N THR A 259 14.57 14.72 -24.32
CA THR A 259 14.68 14.23 -22.94
C THR A 259 15.42 12.89 -22.93
N THR A 260 15.97 12.50 -21.79
CA THR A 260 16.68 11.23 -21.63
C THR A 260 15.70 10.08 -21.32
N LEU A 261 16.15 8.84 -21.52
CA LEU A 261 15.38 7.65 -21.16
C LEU A 261 15.10 7.60 -19.66
N ALA A 262 16.12 7.91 -18.84
CA ALA A 262 16.01 7.94 -17.38
C ALA A 262 14.98 8.97 -16.91
N THR A 263 15.00 10.20 -17.46
CA THR A 263 13.99 11.23 -17.16
C THR A 263 12.60 10.77 -17.56
N MET A 264 12.43 10.18 -18.75
CA MET A 264 11.12 9.69 -19.19
C MET A 264 10.57 8.59 -18.27
N HIS A 265 11.39 7.60 -17.89
CA HIS A 265 10.97 6.52 -17.00
C HIS A 265 10.57 7.04 -15.62
N ALA A 266 11.44 7.80 -14.96
CA ALA A 266 11.14 8.38 -13.64
C ALA A 266 9.89 9.26 -13.68
N PHE A 267 9.68 10.03 -14.76
CA PHE A 267 8.49 10.85 -14.92
C PHE A 267 7.23 10.00 -15.10
N ILE A 268 7.27 8.94 -15.93
CA ILE A 268 6.14 8.03 -16.13
C ILE A 268 5.78 7.30 -14.83
N ASP A 269 6.75 6.89 -14.03
CA ASP A 269 6.49 6.23 -12.75
C ASP A 269 5.76 7.15 -11.77
N VAL A 270 6.13 8.44 -11.74
CA VAL A 270 5.40 9.47 -10.99
C VAL A 270 3.96 9.64 -11.50
N LEU A 271 3.76 9.68 -12.83
CA LEU A 271 2.42 9.77 -13.42
C LEU A 271 1.54 8.57 -13.05
N ASN A 272 2.11 7.36 -13.06
CA ASN A 272 1.40 6.14 -12.70
C ASN A 272 1.04 6.10 -11.21
N ALA A 273 1.95 6.53 -10.33
CA ALA A 273 1.67 6.62 -8.90
C ALA A 273 0.53 7.61 -8.61
N LEU A 274 0.49 8.76 -9.30
CA LEU A 274 -0.60 9.74 -9.16
C LEU A 274 -1.96 9.23 -9.68
N GLU A 275 -1.97 8.49 -10.79
CA GLU A 275 -3.18 7.80 -11.26
C GLU A 275 -3.67 6.79 -10.23
N GLU A 276 -2.77 5.97 -9.68
CA GLU A 276 -3.16 4.97 -8.69
C GLU A 276 -3.72 5.64 -7.42
N ILE A 277 -3.14 6.74 -6.94
CA ILE A 277 -3.72 7.53 -5.83
C ILE A 277 -5.16 8.01 -6.17
N ALA A 278 -5.38 8.51 -7.39
CA ALA A 278 -6.71 8.91 -7.86
C ALA A 278 -7.67 7.71 -7.91
N LYS A 279 -7.19 6.54 -8.35
CA LYS A 279 -7.96 5.30 -8.39
C LYS A 279 -8.31 4.80 -7.00
N LYS A 280 -7.39 4.85 -6.02
CA LYS A 280 -7.69 4.46 -4.62
C LYS A 280 -8.77 5.38 -4.04
N SER A 281 -8.70 6.67 -4.37
CA SER A 281 -9.76 7.64 -4.03
C SER A 281 -11.12 7.27 -4.65
N SER A 282 -11.13 6.84 -5.91
CA SER A 282 -12.33 6.33 -6.60
C SER A 282 -12.89 5.06 -5.95
N ASN A 283 -12.03 4.11 -5.57
CA ASN A 283 -12.44 2.89 -4.87
C ASN A 283 -13.09 3.18 -3.51
N ILE A 284 -12.56 4.17 -2.76
CA ILE A 284 -13.17 4.63 -1.50
C ILE A 284 -14.56 5.20 -1.79
N ALA A 285 -14.69 6.06 -2.80
CA ALA A 285 -15.97 6.61 -3.21
C ALA A 285 -16.98 5.52 -3.62
N GLU A 286 -16.55 4.51 -4.37
CA GLU A 286 -17.41 3.38 -4.75
C GLU A 286 -17.85 2.55 -3.54
N THR A 287 -16.95 2.33 -2.58
CA THR A 287 -17.26 1.63 -1.33
C THR A 287 -18.34 2.37 -0.55
N VAL A 288 -18.26 3.70 -0.48
CA VAL A 288 -19.23 4.56 0.20
C VAL A 288 -20.56 4.61 -0.56
N ARG A 289 -20.54 4.62 -1.91
CA ARG A 289 -21.74 4.65 -2.76
C ARG A 289 -22.55 3.35 -2.69
N SER A 290 -21.87 2.22 -2.49
CA SER A 290 -22.45 0.88 -2.56
C SER A 290 -22.92 0.34 -1.20
N ALA A 291 -22.66 1.09 -0.12
CA ALA A 291 -23.11 0.81 1.24
C ALA A 291 -24.47 1.45 1.51
#